data_AF-A0A415IMB5-F1
#
_entry.id   AF-A0A415IMB5-F1
#
_cell.length_a   1.000
_cell.length_b   1.000
_cell.length_c   1.000
_cell.angle_alpha   90.00
_cell.angle_beta   90.00
_cell.angle_gamma   90.00
#
_symmetry.space_group_name_H-M   'P 1'
#
loop_
_entity.id
_entity.type
_entity.pdbx_description
1 polymer ?
#
loop_
_entity_poly.entity_id
_entity_poly.type
_entity_poly.pdbx_seq_one_letter_code
_entity_poly.pdbx_strand_id
1 'polypeptide(L)'
;MKYNIWNSFIESEKSKGKHNLQFHLSREDKCNICSDLCAYKTTINGKLYFIQYIEGKIHWIHYKKCWDSEVYQYIYGRLKSIAIECNYKQYYSILLQSATRITWKEMEELCPNIELSDNDRRCLLIQIDPNHAKDIIYEELKCKIQEWGFNFVEDKLESGSQYKGLHYKRIADNEYLVFNTAAYYPKMHIYALDLWRCYYHNEKEIGKKNPTSIVKMALSFQIDRDYHLIKEYVESK
;
A
#
# COMPACT_ATOMS: atom_id res chain seq x y z
N MET A 1 -30.12 -15.55 12.91
CA MET A 1 -29.54 -16.26 14.08
C MET A 1 -28.55 -15.39 14.88
N LYS A 2 -27.63 -14.65 14.24
CA LYS A 2 -26.71 -13.68 14.91
C LYS A 2 -27.41 -12.62 15.79
N TYR A 3 -28.59 -12.14 15.38
CA TYR A 3 -29.38 -11.11 16.09
C TYR A 3 -29.87 -11.52 17.51
N ASN A 4 -30.17 -12.80 17.74
CA ASN A 4 -30.79 -13.24 18.99
C ASN A 4 -29.77 -13.42 20.13
N ILE A 5 -28.52 -13.71 19.79
CA ILE A 5 -27.43 -13.91 20.76
C ILE A 5 -27.12 -12.58 21.44
N TRP A 6 -26.99 -11.50 20.66
CA TRP A 6 -26.70 -10.15 21.18
C TRP A 6 -27.84 -9.58 22.05
N ASN A 7 -29.10 -9.82 21.69
CA ASN A 7 -30.25 -9.36 22.48
C ASN A 7 -30.32 -10.05 23.86
N SER A 8 -30.12 -11.37 23.92
CA SER A 8 -30.13 -12.11 25.19
C SER A 8 -29.00 -11.67 26.13
N PHE A 9 -27.83 -11.36 25.57
CA PHE A 9 -26.66 -10.91 26.32
C PHE A 9 -26.87 -9.50 26.89
N ILE A 10 -27.44 -8.58 26.10
CA ILE A 10 -27.75 -7.21 26.53
C ILE A 10 -28.82 -7.20 27.64
N GLU A 11 -29.85 -8.05 27.55
CA GLU A 11 -30.88 -8.16 28.59
C GLU A 11 -30.35 -8.73 29.91
N SER A 12 -29.46 -9.73 29.84
CA SER A 12 -28.73 -10.25 31.01
C SER A 12 -27.98 -9.15 31.76
N GLU A 13 -27.28 -8.26 31.05
CA GLU A 13 -26.43 -7.26 31.68
C GLU A 13 -27.20 -6.04 32.21
N LYS A 14 -28.35 -5.68 31.61
CA LYS A 14 -29.27 -4.67 32.16
C LYS A 14 -29.72 -5.00 33.60
N SER A 15 -29.84 -6.29 33.92
CA SER A 15 -30.25 -6.74 35.25
C SER A 15 -29.20 -6.56 36.35
N LYS A 16 -27.92 -6.31 36.00
CA LYS A 16 -26.78 -6.35 36.94
C LYS A 16 -26.30 -4.97 37.44
N GLY A 17 -26.88 -3.86 36.96
CA GLY A 17 -26.81 -2.54 37.62
C GLY A 17 -25.42 -1.93 37.90
N LYS A 18 -24.37 -2.24 37.13
CA LYS A 18 -23.00 -1.72 37.39
C LYS A 18 -22.55 -0.67 36.36
N HIS A 19 -22.13 0.50 36.86
CA HIS A 19 -21.65 1.64 36.09
C HIS A 19 -20.16 1.60 35.67
N ASN A 20 -19.44 0.51 35.97
CA ASN A 20 -18.08 0.26 35.47
C ASN A 20 -18.03 -1.14 34.86
N LEU A 21 -18.58 -1.25 33.65
CA LEU A 21 -18.53 -2.49 32.89
C LEU A 21 -17.16 -2.62 32.23
N GLN A 22 -16.28 -3.42 32.83
CA GLN A 22 -15.17 -4.01 32.07
C GLN A 22 -15.72 -5.22 31.32
N PHE A 23 -15.96 -5.03 30.02
CA PHE A 23 -16.41 -6.11 29.14
C PHE A 23 -15.22 -7.01 28.81
N HIS A 24 -15.30 -8.26 29.27
CA HIS A 24 -14.43 -9.33 28.79
C HIS A 24 -15.13 -9.99 27.61
N LEU A 25 -14.62 -9.75 26.39
CA LEU A 25 -15.10 -10.47 25.21
C LEU A 25 -14.82 -11.96 25.37
N SER A 26 -15.82 -12.79 25.09
CA SER A 26 -15.61 -14.23 24.99
C SER A 26 -14.66 -14.55 23.82
N ARG A 27 -14.09 -15.75 23.80
CA ARG A 27 -13.28 -16.20 22.66
C ARG A 27 -14.09 -16.17 21.36
N GLU A 28 -15.37 -16.51 21.43
CA GLU A 28 -16.30 -16.49 20.29
C GLU A 28 -16.53 -15.07 19.76
N ASP A 29 -16.72 -14.09 20.64
CA ASP A 29 -16.87 -12.68 20.23
C ASP A 29 -15.61 -12.15 19.55
N LYS A 30 -14.43 -12.52 20.06
CA LYS A 30 -13.15 -12.14 19.44
C LYS A 30 -12.97 -12.81 18.08
N CYS A 31 -13.34 -14.10 17.93
CA CYS A 31 -13.37 -14.77 16.63
C CYS A 31 -14.28 -14.04 15.63
N ASN A 32 -15.48 -13.65 16.07
CA ASN A 32 -16.44 -12.94 15.23
C ASN A 32 -15.89 -11.59 14.79
N ILE A 33 -15.24 -10.83 15.68
CA ILE A 33 -14.59 -9.56 15.34
C ILE A 33 -13.47 -9.76 14.32
N CYS A 34 -12.56 -10.71 14.52
CA CYS A 34 -11.50 -11.00 13.53
C CYS A 34 -12.10 -11.40 12.16
N SER A 35 -13.20 -12.16 12.17
CA SER A 35 -13.89 -12.58 10.94
C SER A 35 -14.60 -11.41 10.24
N ASP A 36 -15.29 -10.55 10.98
CA ASP A 36 -15.98 -9.37 10.45
C ASP A 36 -14.99 -8.30 9.94
N LEU A 37 -13.78 -8.26 10.52
CA LEU A 37 -12.67 -7.50 10.00
C LEU A 37 -12.02 -8.15 8.77
N CYS A 38 -12.43 -9.34 8.33
CA CYS A 38 -11.75 -10.09 7.28
C CYS A 38 -10.23 -10.15 7.54
N ALA A 39 -9.84 -10.33 8.80
CA ALA A 39 -8.45 -10.38 9.22
C ALA A 39 -7.92 -11.80 9.08
N TYR A 40 -6.84 -11.95 8.32
CA TYR A 40 -6.15 -13.20 8.09
C TYR A 40 -4.71 -13.10 8.59
N LYS A 41 -4.06 -14.25 8.74
CA LYS A 41 -2.63 -14.31 8.98
C LYS A 41 -1.94 -15.12 7.88
N THR A 42 -0.69 -14.79 7.61
CA THR A 42 0.15 -15.50 6.66
C THR A 42 1.61 -15.40 7.05
N THR A 43 2.45 -16.28 6.53
CA THR A 43 3.88 -16.31 6.83
C THR A 43 4.68 -16.11 5.56
N ILE A 44 5.53 -15.09 5.54
CA ILE A 44 6.46 -14.83 4.44
C ILE A 44 7.87 -14.89 4.99
N ASN A 45 8.72 -15.74 4.40
CA ASN A 45 10.12 -15.94 4.79
C ASN A 45 10.28 -16.21 6.30
N GLY A 46 9.38 -17.01 6.88
CA GLY A 46 9.38 -17.37 8.30
C GLY A 46 8.84 -16.29 9.26
N LYS A 47 8.39 -15.13 8.75
CA LYS A 47 7.81 -14.06 9.56
C LYS A 47 6.29 -13.98 9.38
N LEU A 48 5.57 -13.86 10.50
CA LEU A 48 4.12 -13.77 10.55
C LEU A 48 3.64 -12.34 10.22
N TYR A 49 2.63 -12.25 9.35
CA TYR A 49 1.96 -11.02 8.98
C TYR A 49 0.45 -11.18 9.12
N PHE A 50 -0.20 -10.10 9.55
CA PHE A 50 -1.66 -9.99 9.58
C PHE A 50 -2.09 -9.08 8.46
N ILE A 51 -3.16 -9.48 7.80
CA ILE A 51 -3.60 -8.85 6.56
C ILE A 51 -5.12 -8.79 6.51
N GLN A 52 -5.60 -7.91 5.66
CA GLN A 52 -7.02 -7.72 5.41
C GLN A 52 -7.28 -7.59 3.92
N TYR A 53 -8.43 -8.07 3.46
CA TYR A 53 -8.95 -7.74 2.14
C TYR A 53 -9.96 -6.60 2.23
N ILE A 54 -9.65 -5.45 1.61
CA ILE A 54 -10.56 -4.32 1.47
C ILE A 54 -10.81 -4.13 -0.02
N GLU A 55 -12.08 -4.21 -0.45
CA GLU A 55 -12.45 -4.09 -1.87
C GLU A 55 -11.66 -5.04 -2.80
N GLY A 56 -11.34 -6.24 -2.30
CA GLY A 56 -10.57 -7.24 -3.03
C GLY A 56 -9.05 -7.02 -3.06
N LYS A 57 -8.53 -5.99 -2.39
CA LYS A 57 -7.08 -5.71 -2.29
C LYS A 57 -6.54 -6.11 -0.94
N ILE A 58 -5.33 -6.69 -0.93
CA ILE A 58 -4.62 -7.05 0.30
C ILE A 58 -4.01 -5.82 0.97
N HIS A 59 -4.21 -5.69 2.28
CA HIS A 59 -3.67 -4.64 3.12
C HIS A 59 -2.94 -5.22 4.32
N TRP A 60 -1.76 -4.71 4.62
CA TRP A 60 -1.01 -5.09 5.80
C TRP A 60 -1.53 -4.40 7.07
N ILE A 61 -1.73 -5.18 8.13
CA ILE A 61 -2.08 -4.70 9.47
C ILE A 61 -0.79 -4.47 10.28
N HIS A 62 -0.34 -3.21 10.39
CA HIS A 62 0.91 -2.85 11.06
C HIS A 62 0.76 -2.72 12.59
N TYR A 63 1.42 -3.61 13.35
CA TYR A 63 1.42 -3.67 14.83
C TYR A 63 1.59 -2.31 15.55
N LYS A 64 2.66 -1.54 15.26
CA LYS A 64 2.89 -0.24 15.94
C LYS A 64 1.82 0.84 15.63
N LYS A 65 1.19 0.79 14.46
CA LYS A 65 0.10 1.71 14.08
C LYS A 65 -1.27 1.26 14.61
N CYS A 66 -1.40 0.00 15.04
CA CYS A 66 -2.67 -0.54 15.52
C CYS A 66 -3.14 0.09 16.83
N TRP A 67 -2.19 0.51 17.68
CA TRP A 67 -2.49 1.09 18.99
C TRP A 67 -2.56 2.62 18.97
N ASP A 68 -1.98 3.27 17.95
CA ASP A 68 -1.83 4.74 17.94
C ASP A 68 -2.82 5.52 17.05
N SER A 69 -3.58 4.89 16.14
CA SER A 69 -4.86 5.45 15.65
C SER A 69 -5.47 4.71 14.47
N GLU A 70 -4.73 4.20 13.48
CA GLU A 70 -5.35 3.82 12.20
C GLU A 70 -6.20 2.55 12.26
N VAL A 71 -5.74 1.47 12.92
CA VAL A 71 -6.56 0.25 13.06
C VAL A 71 -7.62 0.41 14.13
N TYR A 72 -7.35 1.17 15.21
CA TYR A 72 -8.39 1.60 16.13
C TYR A 72 -9.48 2.40 15.40
N GLN A 73 -9.14 3.40 14.59
CA GLN A 73 -10.08 4.21 13.80
C GLN A 73 -10.79 3.37 12.73
N TYR A 74 -10.12 2.36 12.17
CA TYR A 74 -10.71 1.43 11.21
C TYR A 74 -11.73 0.49 11.86
N ILE A 75 -11.33 -0.20 12.95
CA ILE A 75 -12.22 -1.02 13.78
C ILE A 75 -13.36 -0.16 14.32
N TYR A 76 -13.04 1.05 14.80
CA TYR A 76 -14.01 2.06 15.26
C TYR A 76 -14.99 2.43 14.16
N GLY A 77 -14.51 2.74 12.96
CA GLY A 77 -15.32 3.11 11.81
C GLY A 77 -16.21 1.98 11.33
N ARG A 78 -15.70 0.74 11.31
CA ARG A 78 -16.46 -0.44 10.91
C ARG A 78 -17.51 -0.83 11.95
N LEU A 79 -17.15 -0.85 13.23
CA LEU A 79 -18.11 -1.04 14.32
C LEU A 79 -19.14 0.09 14.35
N LYS A 80 -18.78 1.32 13.94
CA LYS A 80 -19.71 2.45 13.80
C LYS A 80 -20.72 2.21 12.71
N SER A 81 -20.29 1.77 11.54
CA SER A 81 -21.19 1.50 10.42
C SER A 81 -22.19 0.41 10.80
N ILE A 82 -21.70 -0.70 11.37
CA ILE A 82 -22.54 -1.81 11.83
C ILE A 82 -23.51 -1.35 12.93
N ALA A 83 -23.05 -0.55 13.90
CA ALA A 83 -23.91 -0.03 14.97
C ALA A 83 -24.99 0.96 14.47
N ILE A 84 -24.69 1.74 13.44
CA ILE A 84 -25.66 2.64 12.78
C ILE A 84 -26.69 1.82 12.01
N GLU A 85 -26.24 0.87 11.19
CA GLU A 85 -27.10 -0.04 10.42
C GLU A 85 -28.06 -0.83 11.31
N CYS A 86 -27.59 -1.22 12.50
CA CYS A 86 -28.38 -2.03 13.44
C CYS A 86 -29.05 -1.23 14.58
N ASN A 87 -28.99 0.11 14.55
CA ASN A 87 -29.58 1.02 15.55
C ASN A 87 -29.12 0.82 17.01
N TYR A 88 -27.86 0.41 17.24
CA TYR A 88 -27.28 0.07 18.55
C TYR A 88 -26.42 1.18 19.17
N LYS A 89 -26.69 2.46 18.86
CA LYS A 89 -25.86 3.61 19.29
C LYS A 89 -25.52 3.65 20.80
N GLN A 90 -26.39 3.14 21.67
CA GLN A 90 -26.18 3.12 23.12
C GLN A 90 -25.08 2.14 23.60
N TYR A 91 -24.76 1.10 22.82
CA TYR A 91 -23.77 0.07 23.17
C TYR A 91 -22.42 0.25 22.44
N TYR A 92 -22.31 1.32 21.66
CA TYR A 92 -21.16 1.62 20.81
C TYR A 92 -19.88 1.90 21.60
N SER A 93 -19.95 2.69 22.68
CA SER A 93 -18.81 3.00 23.54
C SER A 93 -18.22 1.76 24.24
N ILE A 94 -19.09 0.79 24.53
CA ILE A 94 -18.79 -0.47 25.19
C ILE A 94 -18.07 -1.45 24.25
N LEU A 95 -18.58 -1.61 23.03
CA LEU A 95 -17.94 -2.40 21.96
C LEU A 95 -16.54 -1.85 21.65
N LEU A 96 -16.40 -0.52 21.60
CA LEU A 96 -15.12 0.15 21.39
C LEU A 96 -14.10 -0.11 22.51
N GLN A 97 -14.52 -0.04 23.77
CA GLN A 97 -13.65 -0.35 24.92
C GLN A 97 -13.26 -1.83 25.00
N SER A 98 -13.99 -2.70 24.31
CA SER A 98 -13.78 -4.15 24.30
C SER A 98 -12.85 -4.58 23.17
N ALA A 99 -12.99 -3.96 21.99
CA ALA A 99 -12.14 -4.21 20.83
C ALA A 99 -10.68 -3.76 21.04
N THR A 100 -10.44 -2.78 21.92
CA THR A 100 -9.09 -2.32 22.33
C THR A 100 -8.30 -3.37 23.13
N ARG A 101 -8.86 -4.56 23.39
CA ARG A 101 -8.23 -5.61 24.21
C ARG A 101 -7.87 -6.89 23.44
N ILE A 102 -8.06 -6.96 22.12
CA ILE A 102 -7.55 -8.10 21.33
C ILE A 102 -6.04 -7.94 21.20
N THR A 103 -5.29 -8.82 21.86
CA THR A 103 -3.83 -8.86 21.80
C THR A 103 -3.34 -9.51 20.51
N TRP A 104 -2.07 -9.30 20.16
CA TRP A 104 -1.46 -9.94 18.99
C TRP A 104 -1.44 -11.46 19.08
N LYS A 105 -1.23 -12.00 20.29
CA LYS A 105 -1.29 -13.43 20.55
C LYS A 105 -2.70 -13.97 20.29
N GLU A 106 -3.72 -13.22 20.69
CA GLU A 106 -5.10 -13.57 20.37
C GLU A 106 -5.37 -13.45 18.88
N MET A 107 -4.87 -12.43 18.18
CA MET A 107 -4.99 -12.39 16.72
C MET A 107 -4.32 -13.61 16.07
N GLU A 108 -3.13 -14.02 16.54
CA GLU A 108 -2.45 -15.21 16.05
C GLU A 108 -3.28 -16.48 16.28
N GLU A 109 -3.93 -16.62 17.43
CA GLU A 109 -4.80 -17.76 17.72
C GLU A 109 -6.12 -17.75 16.94
N LEU A 110 -6.66 -16.56 16.66
CA LEU A 110 -8.03 -16.39 16.17
C LEU A 110 -8.11 -16.15 14.66
N CYS A 111 -7.10 -15.53 14.04
CA CYS A 111 -7.12 -15.23 12.62
C CYS A 111 -6.81 -16.50 11.81
N PRO A 112 -7.64 -16.84 10.82
CA PRO A 112 -7.36 -17.96 9.93
C PRO A 112 -6.06 -17.73 9.15
N ASN A 113 -5.27 -18.80 9.02
CA ASN A 113 -4.08 -18.79 8.18
C ASN A 113 -4.48 -18.92 6.70
N ILE A 114 -3.89 -18.10 5.85
CA ILE A 114 -4.10 -18.17 4.40
C ILE A 114 -2.79 -18.30 3.63
N GLU A 115 -2.87 -19.02 2.53
CA GLU A 115 -1.86 -19.02 1.48
C GLU A 115 -2.18 -17.89 0.50
N LEU A 116 -1.17 -17.08 0.17
CA LEU A 116 -1.34 -15.97 -0.74
C LEU A 116 -1.14 -16.42 -2.18
N SER A 117 -1.95 -15.88 -3.08
CA SER A 117 -1.63 -15.90 -4.51
C SER A 117 -0.30 -15.17 -4.76
N ASP A 118 0.37 -15.45 -5.88
CA ASP A 118 1.61 -14.75 -6.25
C ASP A 118 1.42 -13.23 -6.31
N ASN A 119 0.27 -12.79 -6.81
CA ASN A 119 -0.08 -11.37 -6.87
C ASN A 119 -0.29 -10.76 -5.49
N ASP A 120 -1.06 -11.41 -4.61
CA ASP A 120 -1.28 -10.91 -3.25
C ASP A 120 0.02 -10.90 -2.43
N ARG A 121 0.86 -11.93 -2.61
CA ARG A 121 2.18 -11.99 -2.01
C ARG A 121 3.05 -10.82 -2.46
N ARG A 122 3.05 -10.51 -3.76
CA ARG A 122 3.75 -9.35 -4.34
C ARG A 122 3.22 -8.04 -3.75
N CYS A 123 1.90 -7.83 -3.76
CA CYS A 123 1.26 -6.63 -3.21
C CYS A 123 1.52 -6.45 -1.72
N LEU A 124 1.57 -7.54 -0.95
CA LEU A 124 1.91 -7.48 0.47
C LEU A 124 3.38 -7.14 0.67
N LEU A 125 4.30 -7.76 -0.09
CA LEU A 125 5.73 -7.47 -0.02
C LEU A 125 6.05 -5.99 -0.28
N ILE A 126 5.34 -5.37 -1.23
CA ILE A 126 5.43 -3.93 -1.50
C ILE A 126 5.09 -3.09 -0.25
N GLN A 127 4.15 -3.55 0.58
CA GLN A 127 3.71 -2.84 1.78
C GLN A 127 4.64 -3.03 2.99
N ILE A 128 5.28 -4.19 3.11
CA ILE A 128 6.03 -4.60 4.32
C ILE A 128 7.55 -4.47 4.19
N ASP A 129 8.09 -4.49 2.97
CA ASP A 129 9.52 -4.42 2.70
C ASP A 129 9.81 -3.32 1.66
N PRO A 130 10.23 -2.12 2.12
CA PRO A 130 10.56 -1.02 1.21
C PRO A 130 11.64 -1.34 0.19
N ASN A 131 12.57 -2.25 0.51
CA ASN A 131 13.62 -2.65 -0.44
C ASN A 131 13.09 -3.60 -1.50
N HIS A 132 12.17 -4.51 -1.15
CA HIS A 132 11.54 -5.39 -2.12
C HIS A 132 10.51 -4.64 -2.98
N ALA A 133 9.79 -3.69 -2.38
CA ALA A 133 8.89 -2.78 -3.07
C ALA A 133 9.59 -2.03 -4.21
N LYS A 134 10.82 -1.56 -3.94
CA LYS A 134 11.67 -0.88 -4.91
C LYS A 134 11.88 -1.71 -6.18
N ASP A 135 12.40 -2.92 -6.04
CA ASP A 135 12.83 -3.71 -7.21
C ASP A 135 11.62 -4.09 -8.07
N ILE A 136 10.49 -4.35 -7.42
CA ILE A 136 9.21 -4.60 -8.09
C ILE A 136 8.74 -3.37 -8.89
N ILE A 137 8.66 -2.20 -8.24
CA ILE A 137 8.14 -0.98 -8.87
C ILE A 137 9.04 -0.54 -10.03
N TYR A 138 10.37 -0.65 -9.86
CA TYR A 138 11.33 -0.33 -10.91
C TYR A 138 11.12 -1.22 -12.15
N GLU A 139 11.03 -2.53 -11.98
CA GLU A 139 10.83 -3.44 -13.11
C GLU A 139 9.45 -3.25 -13.77
N GLU A 140 8.38 -2.96 -13.01
CA GLU A 140 7.07 -2.61 -13.60
C GLU A 140 7.15 -1.35 -14.45
N LEU A 141 7.76 -0.29 -13.92
CA LEU A 141 7.90 0.98 -14.63
C LEU A 141 8.78 0.81 -15.89
N LYS A 142 9.87 0.06 -15.78
CA LYS A 142 10.76 -0.24 -16.91
C LYS A 142 10.03 -1.02 -18.02
N CYS A 143 9.24 -2.04 -17.67
CA CYS A 143 8.39 -2.74 -18.64
C CYS A 143 7.42 -1.78 -19.32
N LYS A 144 6.76 -0.90 -18.56
CA LYS A 144 5.82 0.10 -19.12
C LYS A 144 6.51 1.10 -20.04
N ILE A 145 7.70 1.57 -19.68
CA ILE A 145 8.52 2.46 -20.51
C ILE A 145 8.89 1.79 -21.84
N GLN A 146 9.20 0.49 -21.82
CA GLN A 146 9.44 -0.28 -23.04
C GLN A 146 8.16 -0.43 -23.88
N GLU A 147 7.01 -0.73 -23.27
CA GLU A 147 5.71 -0.76 -23.93
C GLU A 147 5.34 0.59 -24.58
N TRP A 148 5.68 1.70 -23.93
CA TRP A 148 5.51 3.05 -24.47
C TRP A 148 6.50 3.43 -25.58
N GLY A 149 7.38 2.50 -25.98
CA GLY A 149 8.30 2.67 -27.10
C GLY A 149 9.39 3.71 -26.82
N PHE A 150 9.92 3.74 -25.60
CA PHE A 150 11.15 4.47 -25.29
C PHE A 150 12.37 3.63 -25.68
N ASN A 151 13.36 4.28 -26.26
CA ASN A 151 14.66 3.70 -26.56
C ASN A 151 15.53 3.66 -25.31
N PHE A 152 16.46 2.70 -25.24
CA PHE A 152 17.44 2.60 -24.17
C PHE A 152 18.83 3.00 -24.68
N VAL A 153 19.57 3.76 -23.87
CA VAL A 153 21.00 4.02 -24.08
C VAL A 153 21.74 3.95 -22.75
N GLU A 154 22.95 3.41 -22.78
CA GLU A 154 23.84 3.44 -21.62
C GLU A 154 24.21 4.89 -21.27
N ASP A 155 24.07 5.27 -20.00
CA ASP A 155 24.54 6.56 -19.53
C ASP A 155 26.04 6.49 -19.20
N LYS A 156 26.86 7.16 -20.00
CA LYS A 156 28.31 7.23 -19.82
C LYS A 156 28.74 8.40 -18.93
N LEU A 157 27.81 9.26 -18.51
CA LEU A 157 28.09 10.42 -17.67
C LEU A 157 28.01 10.07 -16.18
N GLU A 158 27.08 9.19 -15.80
CA GLU A 158 26.97 8.74 -14.40
C GLU A 158 27.87 7.54 -14.11
N SER A 159 28.95 7.80 -13.37
CA SER A 159 29.77 6.73 -12.79
C SER A 159 29.24 6.31 -11.42
N GLY A 160 28.88 5.03 -11.26
CA GLY A 160 28.55 4.43 -9.95
C GLY A 160 27.08 4.09 -9.68
N SER A 161 26.14 4.41 -10.58
CA SER A 161 24.78 3.88 -10.51
C SER A 161 24.77 2.39 -10.85
N GLN A 162 24.01 1.59 -10.08
CA GLN A 162 23.76 0.16 -10.39
C GLN A 162 22.80 -0.03 -11.59
N TYR A 163 22.07 1.02 -11.98
CA TYR A 163 21.20 1.04 -13.15
C TYR A 163 21.78 2.04 -14.16
N LYS A 164 22.69 1.55 -15.00
CA LYS A 164 23.37 2.37 -16.02
C LYS A 164 22.51 2.47 -17.26
N GLY A 165 21.70 3.52 -17.36
CA GLY A 165 21.03 3.82 -18.61
C GLY A 165 19.91 4.83 -18.50
N LEU A 166 19.63 5.43 -19.64
CA LEU A 166 18.54 6.37 -19.86
C LEU A 166 17.53 5.71 -20.79
N HIS A 167 16.25 5.84 -20.45
CA HIS A 167 15.19 5.55 -21.40
C HIS A 167 14.69 6.87 -21.99
N TYR A 168 14.66 6.99 -23.32
CA TYR A 168 14.29 8.24 -23.97
C TYR A 168 13.32 8.04 -25.12
N LYS A 169 12.49 9.06 -25.38
CA LYS A 169 11.58 9.12 -26.52
C LYS A 169 11.62 10.52 -27.10
N ARG A 170 11.83 10.63 -28.41
CA ARG A 170 11.76 11.92 -29.11
C ARG A 170 10.32 12.40 -29.14
N ILE A 171 10.09 13.66 -28.77
CA ILE A 171 8.76 14.30 -28.77
C ILE A 171 8.67 15.49 -29.73
N ALA A 172 9.81 16.09 -30.09
CA ALA A 172 9.91 17.08 -31.16
C ALA A 172 11.34 17.12 -31.71
N ASP A 173 11.65 18.10 -32.57
CA ASP A 173 13.02 18.32 -33.04
C ASP A 173 13.93 18.64 -31.87
N ASN A 174 14.98 17.81 -31.72
CA ASN A 174 15.99 17.96 -30.68
C ASN A 174 15.47 17.92 -29.24
N GLU A 175 14.24 17.43 -29.06
CA GLU A 175 13.54 17.41 -27.79
C GLU A 175 13.06 16.00 -27.44
N TYR A 176 13.34 15.59 -26.20
CA TYR A 176 13.18 14.22 -25.75
C TYR A 176 12.59 14.17 -24.34
N LEU A 177 11.67 13.24 -24.10
CA LEU A 177 11.40 12.75 -22.76
C LEU A 177 12.50 11.78 -22.38
N VAL A 178 13.05 11.92 -21.18
CA VAL A 178 14.12 11.08 -20.65
C VAL A 178 13.75 10.64 -19.25
N PHE A 179 13.63 9.34 -19.06
CA PHE A 179 13.63 8.73 -17.75
C PHE A 179 15.07 8.51 -17.33
N ASN A 180 15.52 9.34 -16.38
CA ASN A 180 16.81 9.16 -15.74
C ASN A 180 16.65 8.27 -14.49
N THR A 181 17.65 7.45 -14.22
CA THR A 181 17.70 6.71 -12.96
C THR A 181 17.91 7.71 -11.83
N ALA A 182 16.89 7.91 -10.99
CA ALA A 182 17.02 8.81 -9.86
C ALA A 182 18.10 8.29 -8.89
N ALA A 183 18.93 9.22 -8.43
CA ALA A 183 19.82 8.99 -7.29
C ALA A 183 19.01 8.52 -6.07
N TYR A 184 19.55 7.55 -5.35
CA TYR A 184 18.95 7.00 -4.14
C TYR A 184 18.65 8.10 -3.11
N TYR A 185 17.38 8.22 -2.69
CA TYR A 185 16.98 9.04 -1.53
C TYR A 185 16.65 8.15 -0.31
N PRO A 186 17.65 7.80 0.54
CA PRO A 186 17.48 6.86 1.66
C PRO A 186 16.37 7.23 2.65
N LYS A 187 16.14 8.52 2.87
CA LYS A 187 15.17 9.00 3.87
C LYS A 187 13.72 8.93 3.39
N MET A 188 13.50 8.91 2.08
CA MET A 188 12.14 8.91 1.51
C MET A 188 11.77 7.56 0.90
N HIS A 189 12.70 6.59 0.88
CA HIS A 189 12.52 5.27 0.25
C HIS A 189 12.04 5.32 -1.19
N ILE A 190 12.41 6.39 -1.93
CA ILE A 190 11.94 6.57 -3.30
C ILE A 190 13.03 6.16 -4.28
N TYR A 191 12.66 5.19 -5.12
CA TYR A 191 13.41 4.71 -6.27
C TYR A 191 12.44 4.60 -7.44
N ALA A 192 12.15 5.74 -8.05
CA ALA A 192 11.50 5.74 -9.34
C ALA A 192 12.34 6.57 -10.29
N LEU A 193 12.22 6.27 -11.58
CA LEU A 193 12.88 7.02 -12.62
C LEU A 193 12.38 8.46 -12.57
N ASP A 194 13.30 9.43 -12.59
CA ASP A 194 12.90 10.81 -12.75
C ASP A 194 12.53 11.04 -14.20
N LEU A 195 11.40 11.69 -14.44
CA LEU A 195 10.98 12.09 -15.78
C LEU A 195 11.46 13.50 -16.05
N TRP A 196 12.32 13.65 -17.05
CA TRP A 196 12.82 14.92 -17.53
C TRP A 196 12.41 15.16 -18.98
N ARG A 197 12.29 16.43 -19.35
CA ARG A 197 12.21 16.90 -20.73
C ARG A 197 13.54 17.57 -21.06
N CYS A 198 14.25 17.01 -22.01
CA CYS A 198 15.63 17.35 -22.32
C CYS A 198 15.76 17.82 -23.76
N TYR A 199 16.64 18.79 -23.98
CA TYR A 199 17.06 19.22 -25.30
C TYR A 199 18.50 18.80 -25.58
N TYR A 200 18.75 18.28 -26.78
CA TYR A 200 20.08 17.87 -27.25
C TYR A 200 20.31 18.40 -28.66
N HIS A 201 21.56 18.59 -29.10
CA HIS A 201 21.78 19.02 -30.49
C HIS A 201 21.41 17.93 -31.50
N ASN A 202 21.49 16.66 -31.09
CA ASN A 202 21.03 15.50 -31.83
C ASN A 202 20.92 14.29 -30.90
N GLU A 203 20.19 13.26 -31.36
CA GLU A 203 19.93 12.03 -30.61
C GLU A 203 21.21 11.29 -30.18
N LYS A 204 22.30 11.36 -30.95
CA LYS A 204 23.54 10.61 -30.67
C LYS A 204 24.28 11.11 -29.43
N GLU A 205 23.90 12.27 -28.90
CA GLU A 205 24.45 12.87 -27.69
C GLU A 205 23.85 12.32 -26.38
N ILE A 206 22.66 11.72 -26.45
CA ILE A 206 21.97 11.18 -25.28
C ILE A 206 22.83 10.07 -24.66
N GLY A 207 23.05 10.14 -23.33
CA GLY A 207 23.93 9.23 -22.59
C GLY A 207 25.44 9.47 -22.82
N LYS A 208 25.84 10.49 -23.59
CA LYS A 208 27.27 10.82 -23.83
C LYS A 208 27.63 12.26 -23.50
N LYS A 209 26.66 13.18 -23.56
CA LYS A 209 26.81 14.59 -23.20
C LYS A 209 25.63 15.04 -22.37
N ASN A 210 25.85 16.07 -21.56
CA ASN A 210 24.73 16.74 -20.90
C ASN A 210 23.82 17.39 -21.95
N PRO A 211 22.49 17.36 -21.74
CA PRO A 211 21.56 18.12 -22.56
C PRO A 211 21.84 19.61 -22.47
N THR A 212 21.48 20.35 -23.52
CA THR A 212 21.59 21.81 -23.58
C THR A 212 20.61 22.49 -22.62
N SER A 213 19.49 21.82 -22.33
CA SER A 213 18.48 22.27 -21.36
C SER A 213 17.75 21.07 -20.75
N ILE A 214 17.38 21.18 -19.47
CA ILE A 214 16.61 20.18 -18.72
C ILE A 214 15.45 20.86 -18.02
N VAL A 215 14.26 20.32 -18.21
CA VAL A 215 13.08 20.60 -17.38
C VAL A 215 12.73 19.33 -16.62
N LYS A 216 12.86 19.36 -15.29
CA LYS A 216 12.46 18.24 -14.43
C LYS A 216 10.94 18.22 -14.33
N MET A 217 10.30 17.19 -14.87
CA MET A 217 8.83 17.09 -14.90
C MET A 217 8.30 16.38 -13.66
N ALA A 218 8.88 15.22 -13.32
CA ALA A 218 8.52 14.48 -12.13
C ALA A 218 9.77 13.88 -11.50
N LEU A 219 9.91 14.09 -10.19
CA LEU A 219 10.86 13.32 -9.40
C LEU A 219 10.16 12.04 -8.96
N SER A 220 10.82 10.91 -9.22
CA SER A 220 10.29 9.60 -8.89
C SER A 220 8.89 9.34 -9.46
N PHE A 221 8.85 9.16 -10.77
CA PHE A 221 7.64 8.99 -11.55
C PHE A 221 6.80 7.78 -11.07
N GLN A 222 5.51 8.00 -10.85
CA GLN A 222 4.53 6.96 -10.53
C GLN A 222 3.45 6.94 -11.59
N ILE A 223 3.13 5.77 -12.13
CA ILE A 223 2.17 5.63 -13.24
C ILE A 223 0.80 6.22 -12.85
N ASP A 224 0.23 5.83 -11.71
CA ASP A 224 -1.11 6.30 -11.31
C ASP A 224 -1.19 7.82 -11.07
N ARG A 225 -0.07 8.46 -10.73
CA ARG A 225 0.00 9.90 -10.40
C ARG A 225 0.39 10.74 -11.61
N ASP A 226 1.42 10.32 -12.34
CA ASP A 226 2.20 11.14 -13.27
C ASP A 226 1.95 10.77 -14.74
N TYR A 227 1.18 9.71 -15.04
CA TYR A 227 0.91 9.29 -16.42
C TYR A 227 0.38 10.40 -17.32
N HIS A 228 -0.42 11.32 -16.76
CA HIS A 228 -0.93 12.49 -17.47
C HIS A 228 0.16 13.37 -18.10
N LEU A 229 1.38 13.38 -17.55
CA LEU A 229 2.53 14.16 -18.05
C LEU A 229 3.09 13.62 -19.37
N ILE A 230 2.89 12.33 -19.65
CA ILE A 230 3.44 11.66 -20.84
C ILE A 230 2.37 11.12 -21.79
N LYS A 231 1.11 11.10 -21.33
CA LYS A 231 -0.02 10.47 -22.02
C LYS A 231 -0.08 10.81 -23.51
N GLU A 232 0.03 12.10 -23.84
CA GLU A 232 -0.03 12.56 -25.22
C GLU A 232 1.07 12.02 -26.12
N TYR A 233 2.24 11.67 -25.58
CA TYR A 233 3.39 11.18 -26.34
C TYR A 233 3.43 9.66 -26.45
N VAL A 234 2.75 8.94 -25.55
CA VAL A 234 2.78 7.48 -25.49
C VAL A 234 1.51 6.85 -26.06
N GLU A 235 0.42 7.62 -26.17
CA GLU A 235 -0.83 7.20 -26.81
C GLU A 235 -0.99 7.75 -28.23
N SER A 236 -0.22 8.77 -28.64
CA SER A 236 -0.23 9.28 -30.02
C SER A 236 0.44 8.29 -30.97
N LYS A 237 -0.31 7.80 -31.96
CA LYS A 237 0.20 7.01 -33.09
C LYS A 237 0.90 7.89 -34.11
#